data_AF-A0A2D7WFS0-F1
#
_entry.id   AF-A0A2D7WFS0-F1
#
_cell.length_a   1.000
_cell.length_b   1.000
_cell.length_c   1.000
_cell.angle_alpha   90.00
_cell.angle_beta   90.00
_cell.angle_gamma   90.00
#
_symmetry.space_group_name_H-M   'P 1'
#
loop_
_entity.id
_entity.type
_entity.pdbx_description
1 polymer ?
#
loop_
_entity_poly.entity_id
_entity_poly.type
_entity_poly.pdbx_seq_one_letter_code
_entity_poly.pdbx_strand_id
1 'polypeptide(L)'
;MFAEFELVYHNQYNKAFANAEKLSYAKKLWFSNLCHIPPEQITAACHRAIRESEFLPTIKGILKYCEPDDQALGLPDPHSAYVEACRAPSPKNEYRWSHPAVYHAGRKSDWYFLANNTEQQAFPVYKRHYQALCEQVRSGHTLEPPHPEALPAPEAKPLEPEEQRRRMREMRSKLNI
;
A
#
# COMPACT_ATOMS: atom_id res chain seq x y z
N MET A 1 -8.46 2.23 -28.97
CA MET A 1 -7.66 3.39 -28.50
C MET A 1 -7.66 4.59 -29.46
N PHE A 2 -6.75 4.74 -30.45
CA PHE A 2 -6.67 5.99 -31.24
C PHE A 2 -7.97 6.35 -31.99
N ALA A 3 -8.65 5.34 -32.55
CA ALA A 3 -9.96 5.53 -33.18
C ALA A 3 -11.05 5.99 -32.18
N GLU A 4 -11.02 5.48 -30.94
CA GLU A 4 -11.96 5.93 -29.90
C GLU A 4 -11.66 7.38 -29.49
N PHE A 5 -10.39 7.75 -29.36
CA PHE A 5 -10.02 9.13 -29.05
C PHE A 5 -10.37 10.12 -30.16
N GLU A 6 -10.31 9.68 -31.42
CA GLU A 6 -10.76 10.49 -32.55
C GLU A 6 -12.27 10.76 -32.50
N LEU A 7 -13.07 9.80 -32.05
CA LEU A 7 -14.52 9.95 -31.89
C LEU A 7 -14.88 10.82 -30.68
N VAL A 8 -14.25 10.58 -29.52
CA VAL A 8 -14.57 11.28 -28.27
C VAL A 8 -14.00 12.71 -28.25
N TYR A 9 -12.76 12.89 -28.72
CA TYR A 9 -12.03 14.15 -28.62
C TYR A 9 -11.78 14.80 -29.97
N HIS A 10 -12.70 14.63 -30.93
CA HIS A 10 -12.56 15.00 -32.35
C HIS A 10 -11.75 16.28 -32.63
N ASN A 11 -12.13 17.41 -32.05
CA ASN A 11 -11.44 18.68 -32.26
C ASN A 11 -10.00 18.71 -31.69
N GLN A 12 -9.78 18.12 -30.52
CA GLN A 12 -8.46 18.07 -29.89
C GLN A 12 -7.57 17.07 -30.63
N TYR A 13 -8.12 15.93 -31.04
CA TYR A 13 -7.45 14.90 -31.80
C TYR A 13 -6.97 15.42 -33.15
N ASN A 14 -7.84 16.09 -33.92
CA ASN A 14 -7.47 16.67 -35.21
C ASN A 14 -6.44 17.80 -35.07
N LYS A 15 -6.49 18.59 -33.99
CA LYS A 15 -5.45 19.59 -33.70
C LYS A 15 -4.11 18.96 -33.34
N ALA A 16 -4.11 17.90 -32.52
CA ALA A 16 -2.89 17.21 -32.08
C ALA A 16 -2.26 16.38 -33.21
N PHE A 17 -3.07 15.74 -34.03
CA PHE A 17 -2.67 14.78 -35.06
C PHE A 17 -3.11 15.22 -36.47
N ALA A 18 -2.89 16.49 -36.81
CA ALA A 18 -3.33 17.10 -38.06
C ALA A 18 -2.79 16.45 -39.35
N ASN A 19 -1.71 15.67 -39.25
CA ASN A 19 -1.03 15.05 -40.38
C ASN A 19 -0.64 13.60 -40.08
N ALA A 20 -0.67 12.77 -41.12
CA ALA A 20 -0.44 11.32 -41.04
C ALA A 20 0.94 10.98 -40.45
N GLU A 21 1.98 11.78 -40.73
CA GLU A 21 3.31 11.61 -40.16
C GLU A 21 3.32 11.80 -38.64
N LYS A 22 2.66 12.86 -38.14
CA LYS A 22 2.55 13.10 -36.68
C LYS A 22 1.77 12.00 -36.00
N LEU A 23 0.68 11.53 -36.61
CA LEU A 23 -0.08 10.40 -36.10
C LEU A 23 0.77 9.12 -36.04
N SER A 24 1.57 8.85 -37.08
CA SER A 24 2.49 7.72 -37.12
C SER A 24 3.56 7.81 -36.02
N TYR A 25 4.15 8.99 -35.83
CA TYR A 25 5.13 9.23 -34.76
C TYR A 25 4.51 9.05 -33.37
N ALA A 26 3.31 9.60 -33.15
CA ALA A 26 2.58 9.44 -31.90
C ALA A 26 2.27 7.96 -31.61
N LYS A 27 1.80 7.20 -32.61
CA LYS A 27 1.55 5.76 -32.46
C LYS A 27 2.82 4.99 -32.09
N LYS A 28 3.97 5.30 -32.72
CA LYS A 28 5.26 4.69 -32.38
C LYS A 28 5.69 5.02 -30.94
N LEU A 29 5.56 6.29 -30.54
CA LEU A 29 5.88 6.75 -29.19
C LEU A 29 4.97 6.08 -28.13
N TRP A 30 3.68 5.99 -28.39
CA TRP A 30 2.75 5.34 -27.46
C TRP A 30 3.01 3.85 -27.38
N PHE A 31 3.24 3.20 -28.53
CA PHE A 31 3.61 1.78 -28.57
C PHE A 31 4.88 1.49 -27.77
N SER A 32 5.94 2.30 -27.91
CA SER A 32 7.20 2.07 -27.17
C SER A 32 7.05 2.18 -25.65
N ASN A 33 6.03 2.90 -25.16
CA ASN A 33 5.76 3.02 -23.72
C ASN A 33 4.74 1.99 -23.21
N LEU A 34 3.86 1.50 -24.07
CA LEU A 34 2.77 0.60 -23.70
C LEU A 34 3.04 -0.87 -24.06
N CYS A 35 4.06 -1.18 -24.86
CA CYS A 35 4.31 -2.53 -25.37
C CYS A 35 4.56 -3.58 -24.27
N HIS A 36 4.94 -3.14 -23.07
CA HIS A 36 5.16 -4.01 -21.91
C HIS A 36 3.88 -4.28 -21.10
N ILE A 37 2.77 -3.59 -21.40
CA ILE A 37 1.51 -3.68 -20.67
C ILE A 37 0.54 -4.58 -21.44
N PRO A 38 -0.20 -5.47 -20.77
CA PRO A 38 -1.17 -6.33 -21.43
C PRO A 38 -2.29 -5.50 -22.12
N PRO A 39 -2.75 -5.91 -23.32
CA PRO A 39 -3.75 -5.17 -24.10
C PRO A 39 -5.05 -4.88 -23.34
N GLU A 40 -5.50 -5.81 -22.52
CA GLU A 40 -6.72 -5.68 -21.71
C GLU A 40 -6.64 -4.50 -20.73
N GLN A 41 -5.49 -4.34 -20.08
CA GLN A 41 -5.22 -3.24 -19.15
C GLN A 41 -5.15 -1.90 -19.87
N ILE A 42 -4.56 -1.87 -21.08
CA ILE A 42 -4.54 -0.66 -21.92
C ILE A 42 -5.96 -0.26 -22.33
N THR A 43 -6.80 -1.22 -22.75
CA THR A 43 -8.19 -0.95 -23.13
C THR A 43 -9.00 -0.43 -21.93
N ALA A 44 -8.85 -1.05 -20.76
CA ALA A 44 -9.50 -0.58 -19.53
C ALA A 44 -9.06 0.85 -19.18
N ALA A 45 -7.76 1.15 -19.29
CA ALA A 45 -7.21 2.48 -19.06
C ALA A 45 -7.76 3.52 -20.05
N CYS A 46 -7.92 3.15 -21.32
CA CYS A 46 -8.52 4.03 -22.33
C CYS A 46 -9.97 4.36 -22.01
N HIS A 47 -10.78 3.35 -21.65
CA HIS A 47 -12.17 3.56 -21.26
C HIS A 47 -12.30 4.42 -20.00
N ARG A 48 -11.40 4.24 -19.03
CA ARG A 48 -11.33 5.06 -17.81
C ARG A 48 -10.99 6.51 -18.15
N ALA A 49 -9.98 6.73 -19.00
CA ALA A 49 -9.60 8.06 -19.47
C ALA A 49 -10.76 8.79 -20.17
N ILE A 50 -11.52 8.08 -21.00
CA ILE A 50 -12.71 8.64 -21.69
C ILE A 50 -13.80 9.09 -20.70
N ARG A 51 -13.98 8.37 -19.59
CA ARG A 51 -15.00 8.69 -18.57
C ARG A 51 -14.57 9.82 -17.64
N GLU A 52 -13.29 9.86 -17.28
CA GLU A 52 -12.79 10.77 -16.24
C GLU A 52 -12.11 12.03 -16.79
N SER A 53 -11.63 12.01 -18.04
CA SER A 53 -10.88 13.12 -18.62
C SER A 53 -11.69 13.89 -19.66
N GLU A 54 -11.84 15.19 -19.43
CA GLU A 54 -12.48 16.13 -20.37
C GLU A 54 -11.58 16.44 -21.60
N PHE A 55 -10.29 16.11 -21.53
CA PHE A 55 -9.31 16.40 -22.57
C PHE A 55 -8.72 15.11 -23.15
N LEU A 56 -8.18 15.22 -24.37
CA LEU A 56 -7.46 14.14 -25.03
C LEU A 56 -6.30 13.69 -24.13
N PRO A 57 -6.30 12.43 -23.65
CA PRO A 57 -5.28 11.97 -22.73
C PRO A 57 -3.91 11.92 -23.41
N THR A 58 -2.88 12.25 -22.64
CA THR A 58 -1.48 12.05 -23.06
C THR A 58 -1.04 10.62 -22.76
N ILE A 59 0.11 10.21 -23.30
CA ILE A 59 0.71 8.90 -22.97
C ILE A 59 0.92 8.73 -21.46
N LYS A 60 1.33 9.80 -20.75
CA LYS A 60 1.47 9.79 -19.29
C LYS A 60 0.14 9.61 -18.58
N GLY A 61 -0.93 10.22 -19.10
CA GLY A 61 -2.28 10.03 -18.59
C GLY A 61 -2.74 8.59 -18.72
N ILE A 62 -2.53 7.97 -19.88
CA ILE A 62 -2.87 6.55 -20.09
C ILE A 62 -2.04 5.63 -19.21
N LEU A 63 -0.74 5.87 -19.07
CA LEU A 63 0.11 5.09 -18.14
C LEU A 63 -0.43 5.14 -16.71
N LYS A 64 -0.86 6.33 -16.24
CA LYS A 64 -1.49 6.48 -14.93
C LYS A 64 -2.79 5.68 -14.81
N TYR A 65 -3.61 5.63 -15.86
CA TYR A 65 -4.83 4.83 -15.86
C TYR A 65 -4.60 3.33 -16.03
N CYS A 66 -3.43 2.93 -16.55
CA CYS A 66 -3.00 1.54 -16.55
C CYS A 66 -2.62 1.08 -15.14
N GLU A 67 -2.15 1.96 -14.25
CA GLU A 67 -1.88 1.57 -12.87
C GLU A 67 -3.17 1.07 -12.19
N PRO A 68 -3.10 -0.06 -11.46
CA PRO A 68 -4.27 -0.61 -10.79
C PRO A 68 -4.83 0.41 -9.79
N ASP A 69 -6.16 0.53 -9.78
CA ASP A 69 -6.85 1.40 -8.84
C ASP A 69 -6.62 0.90 -7.41
N ASP A 70 -6.52 1.83 -6.45
CA ASP A 70 -6.29 1.48 -5.04
C ASP A 70 -7.33 0.45 -4.54
N GLN A 71 -8.56 0.58 -5.01
CA GLN A 71 -9.65 -0.32 -4.68
C GLN A 71 -9.47 -1.73 -5.30
N ALA A 72 -8.85 -1.83 -6.48
CA ALA A 72 -8.52 -3.11 -7.10
C ALA A 72 -7.37 -3.83 -6.36
N LEU A 73 -6.49 -3.06 -5.71
CA LEU A 73 -5.44 -3.56 -4.82
C LEU A 73 -5.93 -3.84 -3.39
N GLY A 74 -7.21 -3.57 -3.09
CA GLY A 74 -7.76 -3.69 -1.73
C GLY A 74 -7.21 -2.64 -0.75
N LEU A 75 -6.65 -1.54 -1.25
CA LEU A 75 -6.13 -0.44 -0.43
C LEU A 75 -7.31 0.45 0.04
N PRO A 76 -7.56 0.56 1.36
CA PRO A 76 -8.57 1.48 1.87
C PRO A 76 -8.20 2.96 1.64
N ASP A 77 -9.20 3.84 1.71
CA ASP A 77 -8.97 5.29 1.70
C ASP A 77 -8.03 5.71 2.86
N PRO A 78 -7.11 6.68 2.68
CA PRO A 78 -6.16 7.08 3.72
C PRO A 78 -6.80 7.45 5.06
N HIS A 79 -7.98 8.06 5.07
CA HIS A 79 -8.70 8.39 6.29
C HIS A 79 -9.25 7.14 6.97
N SER A 80 -9.87 6.25 6.19
CA SER A 80 -10.37 4.97 6.69
C SER A 80 -9.24 4.10 7.26
N ALA A 81 -8.10 4.06 6.58
CA ALA A 81 -6.88 3.37 7.04
C ALA A 81 -6.36 3.96 8.37
N TYR A 82 -6.33 5.29 8.49
CA TYR A 82 -5.93 5.97 9.72
C TYR A 82 -6.87 5.64 10.89
N VAL A 83 -8.19 5.69 10.66
CA VAL A 83 -9.19 5.36 11.67
C VAL A 83 -9.04 3.91 12.14
N GLU A 84 -8.81 2.97 11.22
CA GLU A 84 -8.52 1.57 11.55
C GLU A 84 -7.25 1.45 12.39
N ALA A 85 -6.16 2.14 12.01
CA ALA A 85 -4.89 2.16 12.73
C ALA A 85 -5.03 2.67 14.17
N CYS A 86 -5.83 3.72 14.38
CA CYS A 86 -6.11 4.29 15.70
C CYS A 86 -7.03 3.39 16.54
N ARG A 87 -8.00 2.70 15.93
CA ARG A 87 -8.96 1.83 16.64
C ARG A 87 -8.45 0.41 16.89
N ALA A 88 -7.39 -0.01 16.20
CA ALA A 88 -6.87 -1.37 16.32
C ALA A 88 -6.41 -1.68 17.77
N PRO A 89 -7.00 -2.70 18.42
CA PRO A 89 -6.61 -3.13 19.76
C PRO A 89 -5.17 -3.66 19.78
N SER A 90 -4.56 -3.65 20.96
CA SER A 90 -3.30 -4.35 21.19
C SER A 90 -3.59 -5.82 21.52
N PRO A 91 -2.82 -6.79 20.98
CA PRO A 91 -1.60 -6.61 20.19
C PRO A 91 -1.87 -6.44 18.68
N LYS A 92 -1.23 -5.42 18.07
CA LYS A 92 -1.51 -4.96 16.70
C LYS A 92 -1.06 -5.93 15.59
N ASN A 93 -0.24 -6.92 15.93
CA ASN A 93 0.25 -7.98 15.04
C ASN A 93 -0.79 -9.11 14.83
N GLU A 94 -1.71 -9.32 15.77
CA GLU A 94 -2.79 -10.32 15.68
C GLU A 94 -4.09 -9.75 15.11
N TYR A 95 -4.14 -8.43 14.91
CA TYR A 95 -5.31 -7.75 14.37
C TYR A 95 -5.53 -8.07 12.89
N ARG A 96 -6.80 -8.26 12.50
CA ARG A 96 -7.19 -8.49 11.10
C ARG A 96 -7.25 -7.16 10.36
N TRP A 97 -6.12 -6.75 9.81
CA TRP A 97 -6.00 -5.54 9.01
C TRP A 97 -6.71 -5.67 7.67
N SER A 98 -7.39 -4.61 7.23
CA SER A 98 -7.99 -4.54 5.89
C SER A 98 -6.95 -4.69 4.78
N HIS A 99 -5.76 -4.13 5.00
CA HIS A 99 -4.61 -4.30 4.10
C HIS A 99 -3.30 -4.20 4.89
N PRO A 100 -2.23 -4.97 4.56
CA PRO A 100 -0.92 -4.87 5.22
C PRO A 100 -0.32 -3.45 5.21
N ALA A 101 -0.65 -2.66 4.19
CA ALA A 101 -0.26 -1.24 4.10
C ALA A 101 -0.73 -0.42 5.30
N VAL A 102 -1.91 -0.71 5.86
CA VAL A 102 -2.46 0.00 7.03
C VAL A 102 -1.57 -0.24 8.25
N TYR A 103 -1.19 -1.50 8.48
CA TYR A 103 -0.29 -1.89 9.56
C TYR A 103 1.10 -1.27 9.42
N HIS A 104 1.71 -1.37 8.24
CA HIS A 104 3.05 -0.81 8.01
C HIS A 104 3.07 0.71 8.09
N ALA A 105 2.01 1.40 7.63
CA ALA A 105 1.88 2.84 7.78
C ALA A 105 1.82 3.21 9.26
N GLY A 106 1.00 2.51 10.04
CA GLY A 106 0.90 2.76 11.48
C GLY A 106 2.20 2.49 12.23
N ARG A 107 2.92 1.43 11.86
CA ARG A 107 4.25 1.11 12.41
C ARG A 107 5.29 2.19 12.07
N LYS A 108 5.30 2.69 10.83
CA LYS A 108 6.21 3.79 10.41
C LYS A 108 5.87 5.12 11.07
N SER A 109 4.59 5.37 11.33
CA SER A 109 4.10 6.58 12.02
C SER A 109 4.22 6.54 13.54
N ASP A 110 4.71 5.43 14.10
CA ASP A 110 4.74 5.14 15.53
C ASP A 110 3.34 5.06 16.17
N TRP A 111 2.99 3.87 16.66
CA TRP A 111 1.71 3.62 17.33
C TRP A 111 1.50 4.50 18.56
N TYR A 112 2.57 4.82 19.29
CA TYR A 112 2.50 5.72 20.44
C TYR A 112 2.21 7.16 19.98
N PHE A 113 2.83 7.60 18.90
CA PHE A 113 2.57 8.91 18.31
C PHE A 113 1.11 9.03 17.82
N LEU A 114 0.60 8.01 17.15
CA LEU A 114 -0.80 7.97 16.68
C LEU A 114 -1.82 7.96 17.83
N ALA A 115 -1.48 7.36 18.98
CA ALA A 115 -2.37 7.27 20.13
C ALA A 115 -2.40 8.54 21.00
N ASN A 116 -1.29 9.27 21.08
CA ASN A 116 -1.15 10.42 21.99
C ASN A 116 -1.34 11.79 21.35
N ASN A 117 -1.38 11.86 20.01
CA ASN A 117 -1.55 13.12 19.29
C ASN A 117 -2.95 13.24 18.71
N THR A 118 -3.38 14.48 18.47
CA THR A 118 -4.67 14.75 17.83
C THR A 118 -4.63 14.36 16.36
N GLU A 119 -5.81 14.07 15.79
CA GLU A 119 -5.96 13.73 14.38
C GLU A 119 -5.32 14.78 13.44
N GLN A 120 -5.44 16.07 13.76
CA GLN A 120 -4.86 17.15 12.95
C GLN A 120 -3.33 17.06 12.82
N GLN A 121 -2.64 16.54 13.84
CA GLN A 121 -1.19 16.39 13.83
C GLN A 121 -0.75 15.01 13.34
N ALA A 122 -1.47 13.96 13.74
CA ALA A 122 -1.12 12.58 13.43
C ALA A 122 -1.50 12.17 11.99
N PHE A 123 -2.65 12.62 11.49
CA PHE A 123 -3.17 12.21 10.19
C PHE A 123 -2.26 12.62 9.01
N PRO A 124 -1.71 13.84 8.93
CA PRO A 124 -0.81 14.21 7.83
C PRO A 124 0.47 13.34 7.78
N VAL A 125 1.00 12.97 8.96
CA VAL A 125 2.18 12.11 9.06
C VAL A 125 1.83 10.69 8.59
N TYR A 126 0.73 10.13 9.11
CA TYR A 126 0.23 8.83 8.68
C TYR A 126 -0.04 8.78 7.18
N LYS A 127 -0.75 9.78 6.65
CA LYS A 127 -1.11 9.87 5.23
C LYS A 127 0.12 9.84 4.33
N ARG A 128 1.20 10.54 4.69
CA ARG A 128 2.45 10.52 3.93
C ARG A 128 3.05 9.11 3.87
N HIS A 129 3.13 8.42 4.99
CA HIS A 129 3.66 7.05 5.04
C HIS A 129 2.76 6.05 4.31
N TYR A 130 1.44 6.18 4.46
CA TYR A 130 0.46 5.35 3.79
C TYR A 130 0.53 5.53 2.27
N GLN A 131 0.57 6.78 1.77
CA GLN A 131 0.69 7.05 0.34
C GLN A 131 1.97 6.48 -0.28
N ALA A 132 3.11 6.60 0.41
CA ALA A 132 4.36 6.00 -0.05
C ALA A 132 4.28 4.46 -0.10
N LEU A 133 3.59 3.84 0.85
CA LEU A 133 3.36 2.39 0.84
C LEU A 133 2.39 1.96 -0.28
N CYS A 134 1.32 2.73 -0.53
CA CYS A 134 0.43 2.48 -1.65
C CYS A 134 1.17 2.56 -2.99
N GLU A 135 2.08 3.52 -3.16
CA GLU A 135 2.91 3.63 -4.36
C GLU A 135 3.83 2.41 -4.54
N GLN A 136 4.41 1.90 -3.45
CA GLN A 136 5.19 0.64 -3.50
C GLN A 136 4.32 -0.57 -3.88
N VAL A 137 3.09 -0.65 -3.35
CA VAL A 137 2.17 -1.74 -3.72
C VAL A 137 1.75 -1.62 -5.18
N ARG A 138 1.48 -0.40 -5.68
CA ARG A 138 1.18 -0.15 -7.10
C ARG A 138 2.36 -0.52 -8.01
N SER A 139 3.60 -0.34 -7.55
CA SER A 139 4.79 -0.75 -8.30
C SER A 139 5.04 -2.27 -8.25
N GLY A 140 4.16 -3.05 -7.62
CA GLY A 140 4.24 -4.50 -7.54
C GLY A 140 5.01 -5.04 -6.33
N HIS A 141 5.39 -4.20 -5.36
CA HIS A 141 5.98 -4.71 -4.11
C HIS A 141 4.90 -5.32 -3.22
N THR A 142 5.09 -6.58 -2.84
CA THR A 142 4.24 -7.24 -1.85
C THR A 142 4.70 -6.83 -0.45
N LEU A 143 3.78 -6.26 0.33
CA LEU A 143 4.02 -5.97 1.74
C LEU A 143 3.80 -7.26 2.56
N GLU A 144 4.76 -7.59 3.41
CA GLU A 144 4.63 -8.76 4.28
C GLU A 144 3.46 -8.59 5.24
N PRO A 145 2.58 -9.60 5.38
CA PRO A 145 1.51 -9.52 6.37
C PRO A 145 2.14 -9.45 7.77
N PRO A 146 1.53 -8.72 8.72
CA PRO A 146 1.95 -8.77 10.11
C PRO A 146 1.89 -10.22 10.58
N HIS A 147 3.04 -10.82 10.85
CA HIS A 147 3.11 -12.08 11.54
C HIS A 147 3.06 -11.81 13.04
N PRO A 148 2.27 -12.57 13.82
CA PRO A 148 2.54 -12.66 15.23
C PRO A 148 3.95 -13.24 15.34
N GLU A 149 4.91 -12.44 15.84
CA GLU A 149 6.11 -13.01 16.43
C GLU A 149 5.60 -13.92 17.53
N ALA A 150 5.49 -15.22 17.23
CA ALA A 150 5.31 -16.22 18.26
C ALA A 150 6.51 -16.03 19.18
N LEU A 151 6.26 -15.50 20.39
CA LEU A 151 7.27 -15.49 21.43
C LEU A 151 7.83 -16.92 21.44
N PRO A 152 9.16 -17.11 21.32
CA PRO A 152 9.73 -18.42 21.50
C PRO A 152 9.19 -18.92 22.83
N ALA A 153 8.51 -20.07 22.80
CA ALA A 153 7.91 -20.64 24.01
C ALA A 153 8.98 -20.55 25.10
N PRO A 154 8.69 -19.92 26.26
CA PRO A 154 9.71 -19.75 27.27
C PRO A 154 10.26 -21.15 27.54
N GLU A 155 11.53 -21.38 27.20
CA GLU A 155 12.26 -22.59 27.56
C GLU A 155 12.53 -22.57 29.07
N ALA A 156 11.52 -22.23 29.87
CA ALA A 156 11.49 -22.54 31.27
C ALA A 156 11.25 -24.04 31.37
N LYS A 157 12.28 -24.85 31.08
CA LYS A 157 12.36 -26.19 31.64
C LYS A 157 12.23 -26.01 33.14
N PRO A 158 11.16 -26.50 33.79
CA PRO A 158 11.10 -26.52 35.24
C PRO A 158 12.37 -27.23 35.71
N LEU A 159 13.13 -26.60 36.60
CA LEU A 159 14.26 -27.27 37.24
C LEU A 159 13.73 -28.53 37.90
N GLU A 160 14.45 -29.64 37.76
CA GLU A 160 14.09 -30.88 38.44
C GLU A 160 13.84 -30.59 39.94
N PRO A 161 12.81 -31.19 40.57
CA PRO A 161 12.37 -30.81 41.91
C PRO A 161 13.49 -30.81 42.97
N GLU A 162 14.51 -31.65 42.78
CA GLU A 162 15.69 -31.71 43.65
C GLU A 162 16.62 -30.50 43.49
N GLU A 163 16.88 -30.04 42.26
CA GLU A 163 17.70 -28.86 42.01
C GLU A 163 17.01 -27.58 42.46
N GLN A 164 15.69 -27.50 42.29
CA GLN A 164 14.88 -26.39 42.79
C GLN A 164 14.95 -26.31 44.32
N ARG A 165 14.88 -27.46 45.02
CA ARG A 165 15.04 -27.54 46.48
C ARG A 165 16.45 -27.18 46.94
N ARG A 166 17.50 -27.58 46.20
CA ARG A 166 18.88 -27.20 46.53
C ARG A 166 19.10 -25.70 46.40
N ARG A 167 18.68 -25.10 45.28
CA ARG A 167 18.77 -23.64 45.06
C ARG A 167 17.94 -22.84 46.07
N MET A 168 16.76 -23.33 46.46
CA MET A 168 15.96 -22.68 47.51
C MET A 168 16.64 -22.75 48.89
N ARG A 169 17.31 -23.86 49.23
CA ARG A 169 18.10 -23.94 50.48
C ARG A 169 19.31 -23.02 50.45
N GLU A 170 20.01 -22.95 49.31
CA GLU A 170 21.13 -22.01 49.13
C GLU A 170 20.69 -20.55 49.22
N MET A 171 19.53 -20.19 48.62
CA MET A 171 18.97 -18.84 48.76
C MET A 171 18.57 -18.53 50.20
N ARG A 172 17.92 -19.47 50.90
CA ARG A 172 17.55 -19.33 52.32
C ARG A 172 18.77 -19.14 53.22
N SER A 173 19.81 -19.93 53.02
CA SER A 173 21.08 -19.79 53.72
C SER A 173 21.75 -18.45 53.46
N LYS A 174 21.71 -17.92 52.23
CA LYS A 174 22.24 -16.59 51.89
C LYS A 174 21.43 -15.44 52.49
N LEU A 175 20.13 -15.66 52.73
CA LEU A 175 19.21 -14.67 53.31
C LEU A 175 19.10 -14.78 54.84
N ASN A 176 19.81 -15.74 55.48
CA ASN A 176 19.80 -15.97 56.93
C ASN A 176 18.39 -16.17 57.53
N ILE A 177 17.53 -16.92 56.81
CA ILE A 177 16.20 -17.36 57.27
C ILE A 177 16.09 -18.88 57.14
#